data_AF-A0A953A6W7-F1
#
_entry.id   AF-A0A953A6W7-F1
#
_cell.length_a   1.000
_cell.length_b   1.000
_cell.length_c   1.000
_cell.angle_alpha   90.00
_cell.angle_beta   90.00
_cell.angle_gamma   90.00
#
_symmetry.space_group_name_H-M   'P 1'
#
loop_
_entity.id
_entity.type
_entity.pdbx_description
1 polymer ?
#
loop_
_entity_poly.entity_id
_entity_poly.type
_entity_poly.pdbx_seq_one_letter_code
_entity_poly.pdbx_strand_id
1 'polypeptide(L)'
;MDKQKRNFGPVGFAIAGSIALVITVYSVSVITHRKTVVSTNEHDTALEPFTSEAKNGVINESGPDGNDHPYLWLNSGGLFYVGNGRAKTVQGSLSRFNYWRLVYSLSNPLDTDGGYHPQNVLRLITKASWQNYEQEAYIMINRYNTSNSPNRAAHNGFLFLERYQDSDNLYYAGIRVDGNAVIKKKVKGTYYTLGIFPAFPGAYNRETTPSLLPTHKWVGVNWSEKHDYWQR
;
A
#
# COMPACT_ATOMS: atom_id res chain seq x y z
N MET A 1 26.62 -66.39 46.72
CA MET A 1 25.70 -65.72 47.67
C MET A 1 25.93 -64.23 47.49
N ASP A 2 25.28 -63.63 46.51
CA ASP A 2 23.96 -62.99 46.66
C ASP A 2 24.04 -61.68 47.46
N LYS A 3 24.03 -60.55 46.76
CA LYS A 3 22.93 -59.57 46.82
C LYS A 3 23.21 -58.32 46.00
N GLN A 4 22.24 -58.00 45.15
CA GLN A 4 22.08 -56.76 44.41
C GLN A 4 22.10 -55.53 45.33
N LYS A 5 22.73 -54.43 44.88
CA LYS A 5 22.25 -53.08 45.15
C LYS A 5 22.33 -52.25 43.86
N ARG A 6 21.15 -51.93 43.33
CA ARG A 6 20.92 -50.90 42.30
C ARG A 6 20.94 -49.55 43.00
N ASN A 7 21.58 -48.55 42.42
CA ASN A 7 21.27 -47.15 42.67
C ASN A 7 21.29 -46.42 41.33
N PHE A 8 20.12 -45.89 40.97
CA PHE A 8 19.85 -45.11 39.78
C PHE A 8 20.40 -43.68 39.99
N GLY A 9 21.18 -43.20 39.02
CA GLY A 9 21.50 -41.78 38.90
C GLY A 9 20.30 -40.97 38.40
N PRO A 10 20.29 -39.64 38.61
CA PRO A 10 19.17 -38.79 38.21
C PRO A 10 19.02 -38.75 36.69
N VAL A 11 17.82 -39.10 36.23
CA VAL A 11 17.39 -38.97 34.83
C VAL A 11 17.17 -37.49 34.54
N GLY A 12 17.97 -36.94 33.62
CA GLY A 12 17.75 -35.61 33.06
C GLY A 12 16.47 -35.59 32.23
N PHE A 13 15.54 -34.71 32.59
CA PHE A 13 14.43 -34.33 31.72
C PHE A 13 14.91 -33.23 30.78
N ALA A 14 15.33 -33.61 29.57
CA ALA A 14 15.41 -32.69 28.45
C ALA A 14 13.98 -32.45 27.94
N ILE A 15 13.41 -31.28 28.25
CA ILE A 15 12.17 -30.82 27.63
C ILE A 15 12.52 -30.46 26.18
N ALA A 16 12.23 -31.37 25.26
CA ALA A 16 12.22 -31.08 23.83
C ALA A 16 11.04 -30.14 23.55
N GLY A 17 11.29 -28.83 23.64
CA GLY A 17 10.38 -27.81 23.17
C GLY A 17 10.28 -27.91 21.65
N SER A 18 9.17 -28.45 21.15
CA SER A 18 8.81 -28.41 19.75
C SER A 18 8.67 -26.95 19.32
N ILE A 19 9.67 -26.43 18.62
CA ILE A 19 9.57 -25.13 17.94
C ILE A 19 8.64 -25.37 16.75
N ALA A 20 7.37 -24.95 16.90
CA ALA A 20 6.45 -24.87 15.79
C ALA A 20 6.98 -23.82 14.81
N LEU A 21 7.54 -24.30 13.70
CA LEU A 21 7.92 -23.47 12.56
C LEU A 21 6.62 -22.97 11.89
N VAL A 22 6.21 -21.75 12.22
CA VAL A 22 5.09 -21.07 11.55
C VAL A 22 5.58 -20.60 10.18
N ILE A 23 5.24 -21.36 9.14
CA ILE A 23 5.44 -20.94 7.76
C ILE A 23 4.22 -20.10 7.36
N THR A 24 4.32 -18.77 7.47
CA THR A 24 3.37 -17.88 6.80
C THR A 24 3.69 -17.85 5.31
N VAL A 25 2.84 -18.46 4.49
CA VAL A 25 2.97 -18.42 3.04
C VAL A 25 2.40 -17.10 2.53
N TYR A 26 3.27 -16.18 2.14
CA TYR A 26 2.87 -14.99 1.38
C TYR A 26 2.99 -15.33 -0.11
N SER A 27 1.87 -15.45 -0.82
CA SER A 27 1.87 -15.58 -2.28
C SER A 27 1.65 -14.22 -2.92
N VAL A 28 2.69 -13.67 -3.56
CA VAL A 28 2.56 -12.52 -4.47
C VAL A 28 2.26 -13.06 -5.86
N SER A 29 1.06 -12.79 -6.38
CA SER A 29 0.69 -13.14 -7.76
C SER A 29 0.62 -11.88 -8.61
N VAL A 30 1.40 -11.82 -9.70
CA VAL A 30 1.24 -10.80 -10.74
C VAL A 30 0.17 -11.29 -11.70
N ILE A 31 -1.06 -10.80 -11.54
CA ILE A 31 -2.18 -11.22 -12.39
C ILE A 31 -2.08 -10.48 -13.73
N THR A 32 -1.90 -11.25 -14.81
CA THR A 32 -2.10 -10.78 -16.18
C THR A 32 -3.44 -11.34 -16.66
N HIS A 33 -4.47 -10.49 -16.61
CA HIS A 33 -5.84 -10.72 -17.09
C HIS A 33 -6.52 -12.02 -16.61
N ARG A 34 -7.38 -11.90 -15.59
CA ARG A 34 -8.56 -12.77 -15.44
C ARG A 34 -9.79 -11.93 -15.11
N LYS A 35 -10.79 -12.02 -15.98
CA LYS A 35 -12.14 -11.54 -15.72
C LYS A 35 -12.87 -12.67 -14.99
N THR A 36 -13.00 -12.58 -13.67
CA THR A 36 -13.85 -13.52 -12.92
C THR A 36 -14.81 -12.72 -12.06
N VAL A 37 -16.07 -12.76 -12.44
CA VAL A 37 -17.19 -12.27 -11.62
C VAL A 37 -17.51 -13.39 -10.62
N VAL A 38 -17.37 -13.10 -9.33
CA VAL A 38 -17.85 -13.97 -8.26
C VAL A 38 -18.90 -13.17 -7.48
N SER A 39 -20.15 -13.62 -7.53
CA SER A 39 -21.19 -13.17 -6.59
C SER A 39 -21.22 -14.13 -5.41
N THR A 40 -21.32 -13.61 -4.20
CA THR A 40 -21.71 -14.38 -3.02
C THR A 40 -22.74 -13.61 -2.22
N ASN A 41 -23.79 -14.32 -1.82
CA ASN A 41 -24.95 -13.81 -1.09
C ASN A 41 -24.61 -13.47 0.38
N GLU A 42 -25.23 -12.38 0.84
CA GLU A 42 -25.69 -12.05 2.20
C GLU A 42 -24.76 -12.34 3.40
N HIS A 43 -24.12 -11.29 3.93
CA HIS A 43 -24.48 -10.65 5.20
C HIS A 43 -23.49 -9.50 5.53
N ASP A 44 -24.02 -8.49 6.21
CA ASP A 44 -23.46 -7.16 6.49
C ASP A 44 -23.35 -6.23 5.28
N THR A 45 -23.75 -4.97 5.51
CA THR A 45 -23.74 -3.86 4.56
C THR A 45 -22.30 -3.48 4.18
N ALA A 46 -21.58 -4.40 3.56
CA ALA A 46 -20.54 -4.06 2.62
C ALA A 46 -21.21 -3.14 1.61
N LEU A 47 -20.79 -1.87 1.60
CA LEU A 47 -20.96 -1.01 0.45
C LEU A 47 -20.72 -1.90 -0.78
N GLU A 48 -21.77 -2.08 -1.58
CA GLU A 48 -21.74 -2.75 -2.88
C GLU A 48 -20.34 -2.58 -3.49
N PRO A 49 -19.67 -3.67 -3.90
CA PRO A 49 -18.28 -3.63 -4.36
C PRO A 49 -18.15 -2.43 -5.30
N PHE A 50 -17.10 -1.59 -5.16
CA PHE A 50 -16.90 -0.36 -5.96
C PHE A 50 -17.16 -0.61 -7.46
N THR A 51 -18.42 -0.52 -7.82
CA THR A 51 -19.01 -0.72 -9.14
C THR A 51 -19.82 0.51 -9.49
N SER A 52 -20.05 1.41 -8.52
CA SER A 52 -20.38 2.78 -8.82
C SER A 52 -19.21 3.35 -9.62
N GLU A 53 -19.46 3.60 -10.91
CA GLU A 53 -18.63 4.49 -11.70
C GLU A 53 -18.38 5.72 -10.84
N ALA A 54 -17.16 5.84 -10.33
CA ALA A 54 -16.81 6.93 -9.45
C ALA A 54 -17.23 8.21 -10.19
N LYS A 55 -18.05 9.03 -9.52
CA LYS A 55 -18.70 10.19 -10.13
C LYS A 55 -17.65 10.97 -10.91
N ASN A 56 -17.84 11.08 -12.23
CA ASN A 56 -16.92 11.86 -13.07
C ASN A 56 -16.75 13.25 -12.45
N GLY A 57 -15.51 13.71 -12.34
CA GLY A 57 -15.22 14.98 -11.70
C GLY A 57 -13.80 15.08 -11.17
N VAL A 58 -13.62 16.07 -10.30
CA VAL A 58 -12.34 16.37 -9.66
C VAL A 58 -12.56 16.26 -8.15
N ILE A 59 -11.77 15.41 -7.52
CA ILE A 59 -11.66 15.35 -6.06
C ILE A 59 -10.54 16.31 -5.67
N ASN A 60 -10.90 17.35 -4.92
CA ASN A 60 -9.93 18.28 -4.33
C ASN A 60 -9.41 17.72 -3.02
N GLU A 61 -8.16 18.05 -2.71
CA GLU A 61 -7.61 17.78 -1.40
C GLU A 61 -8.38 18.56 -0.34
N SER A 62 -8.65 17.91 0.79
CA SER A 62 -9.46 18.47 1.85
C SER A 62 -9.09 17.86 3.20
N GLY A 63 -9.64 18.40 4.28
CA GLY A 63 -9.74 17.65 5.54
C GLY A 63 -10.68 16.43 5.41
N PRO A 64 -10.69 15.52 6.39
CA PRO A 64 -11.55 14.32 6.37
C PRO A 64 -13.04 14.68 6.21
N ASP A 65 -13.46 15.79 6.82
CA ASP A 65 -14.84 16.27 6.80
C ASP A 65 -15.17 17.20 5.61
N GLY A 66 -14.16 17.60 4.83
CA GLY A 66 -14.28 18.65 3.81
C GLY A 66 -14.43 18.15 2.37
N ASN A 67 -14.63 16.85 2.14
CA ASN A 67 -14.63 16.27 0.79
C ASN A 67 -16.04 15.93 0.29
N ASP A 68 -16.40 16.47 -0.88
CA ASP A 68 -17.69 16.21 -1.56
C ASP A 68 -17.80 14.81 -2.19
N HIS A 69 -16.70 14.04 -2.28
CA HIS A 69 -16.76 12.69 -2.83
C HIS A 69 -17.33 11.69 -1.79
N PRO A 70 -18.35 10.88 -2.14
CA PRO A 70 -19.06 10.05 -1.17
C PRO A 70 -18.20 8.93 -0.56
N TYR A 71 -17.21 8.41 -1.32
CA TYR A 71 -16.44 7.22 -0.92
C TYR A 71 -14.96 7.47 -0.68
N LEU A 72 -14.42 8.57 -1.18
CA LEU A 72 -12.99 8.81 -1.25
C LEU A 72 -12.69 10.15 -0.60
N TRP A 73 -11.53 10.22 0.02
CA TRP A 73 -10.97 11.42 0.58
C TRP A 73 -9.56 11.59 0.02
N LEU A 74 -9.35 12.66 -0.73
CA LEU A 74 -8.00 13.06 -1.13
C LEU A 74 -7.36 13.78 0.07
N ASN A 75 -6.55 13.04 0.83
CA ASN A 75 -5.85 13.55 2.01
C ASN A 75 -4.64 14.41 1.62
N SER A 76 -3.96 14.06 0.53
CA SER A 76 -2.87 14.84 -0.04
C SER A 76 -2.71 14.60 -1.53
N GLY A 77 -2.16 15.57 -2.26
CA GLY A 77 -1.90 15.50 -3.70
C GLY A 77 -2.61 16.57 -4.54
N GLY A 78 -3.36 17.46 -3.90
CA GLY A 78 -4.05 18.61 -4.48
C GLY A 78 -5.29 18.25 -5.31
N LEU A 79 -5.11 17.49 -6.39
CA LEU A 79 -6.16 17.17 -7.36
C LEU A 79 -6.11 15.70 -7.79
N PHE A 80 -7.28 15.07 -7.84
CA PHE A 80 -7.46 13.73 -8.39
C PHE A 80 -8.65 13.71 -9.34
N TYR A 81 -8.42 13.32 -10.59
CA TYR A 81 -9.42 13.38 -11.66
C TYR A 81 -10.03 12.00 -11.86
N VAL A 82 -11.35 11.94 -11.87
CA VAL A 82 -12.12 10.72 -12.12
C VAL A 82 -12.94 10.94 -13.39
N GLY A 83 -12.82 10.05 -14.37
CA GLY A 83 -13.48 10.22 -15.66
C GLY A 83 -13.22 9.09 -16.64
N ASN A 84 -14.20 8.77 -17.47
CA ASN A 84 -14.07 7.80 -18.57
C ASN A 84 -13.57 6.42 -18.09
N GLY A 85 -14.13 5.93 -16.97
CA GLY A 85 -13.76 4.63 -16.38
C GLY A 85 -12.34 4.57 -15.81
N ARG A 86 -11.67 5.71 -15.60
CA ARG A 86 -10.31 5.79 -15.04
C ARG A 86 -10.21 6.92 -14.03
N ALA A 87 -9.26 6.77 -13.12
CA ALA A 87 -8.83 7.86 -12.26
C ALA A 87 -7.36 8.17 -12.52
N LYS A 88 -6.98 9.44 -12.37
CA LYS A 88 -5.62 9.91 -12.61
C LYS A 88 -5.25 11.03 -11.65
N THR A 89 -3.99 11.03 -11.24
CA THR A 89 -3.35 12.17 -10.60
C THR A 89 -3.14 13.31 -11.61
N VAL A 90 -2.72 14.47 -11.12
CA VAL A 90 -2.18 15.54 -11.97
C VAL A 90 -1.14 14.97 -12.96
N GLN A 91 -1.36 15.21 -14.24
CA GLN A 91 -0.44 14.82 -15.31
C GLN A 91 0.43 16.03 -15.68
N GLY A 92 1.74 15.91 -15.45
CA GLY A 92 2.67 17.02 -15.65
C GLY A 92 2.67 18.03 -14.49
N SER A 93 3.04 19.27 -14.80
CA SER A 93 3.14 20.37 -13.84
C SER A 93 1.85 21.18 -13.79
N LEU A 94 1.45 21.59 -12.59
CA LEU A 94 0.37 22.56 -12.42
C LEU A 94 0.76 23.95 -12.97
N SER A 95 -0.24 24.74 -13.37
CA SER A 95 -0.01 26.15 -13.72
C SER A 95 0.59 26.93 -12.54
N ARG A 96 1.44 27.92 -12.83
CA ARG A 96 2.04 28.81 -11.82
C ARG A 96 1.03 29.54 -10.93
N PHE A 97 -0.20 29.72 -11.43
CA PHE A 97 -1.31 30.37 -10.72
C PHE A 97 -2.34 29.40 -10.16
N ASN A 98 -2.12 28.08 -10.29
CA ASN A 98 -3.04 27.11 -9.73
C ASN A 98 -3.02 27.21 -8.19
N TYR A 99 -4.21 27.15 -7.57
CA TYR A 99 -4.37 27.23 -6.12
C TYR A 99 -3.49 26.20 -5.38
N TRP A 100 -3.57 24.92 -5.75
CA TRP A 100 -2.80 23.86 -5.10
C TRP A 100 -1.30 24.02 -5.31
N ARG A 101 -0.88 24.55 -6.47
CA ARG A 101 0.53 24.87 -6.68
C ARG A 101 1.02 25.92 -5.68
N LEU A 102 0.23 26.97 -5.45
CA LEU A 102 0.59 28.01 -4.49
C LEU A 102 0.61 27.48 -3.06
N VAL A 103 -0.40 26.71 -2.65
CA VAL A 103 -0.47 26.08 -1.33
C VAL A 103 0.76 25.20 -1.10
N TYR A 104 1.06 24.29 -2.00
CA TYR A 104 2.19 23.37 -1.85
C TYR A 104 3.55 24.05 -1.98
N SER A 105 3.65 25.16 -2.72
CA SER A 105 4.88 25.97 -2.75
C SER A 105 5.21 26.59 -1.40
N LEU A 106 4.22 26.77 -0.53
CA LEU A 106 4.39 27.31 0.81
C LEU A 106 4.53 26.21 1.87
N SER A 107 3.76 25.12 1.75
CA SER A 107 3.68 24.10 2.80
C SER A 107 4.66 22.93 2.63
N ASN A 108 4.89 22.46 1.40
CA ASN A 108 5.83 21.38 1.12
C ASN A 108 6.49 21.55 -0.26
N PRO A 109 7.29 22.62 -0.46
CA PRO A 109 7.92 22.88 -1.74
C PRO A 109 8.98 21.84 -2.12
N LEU A 110 9.59 21.19 -1.14
CA LEU A 110 10.69 20.24 -1.40
C LEU A 110 10.17 18.96 -2.07
N ASP A 111 9.13 18.34 -1.54
CA ASP A 111 8.60 17.08 -2.08
C ASP A 111 7.75 17.29 -3.32
N THR A 112 7.18 18.48 -3.48
CA THR A 112 6.26 18.82 -4.58
C THR A 112 6.88 19.70 -5.66
N ASP A 113 8.22 19.85 -5.64
CA ASP A 113 8.97 20.60 -6.65
C ASP A 113 8.45 22.04 -6.80
N GLY A 114 8.52 22.81 -5.71
CA GLY A 114 8.02 24.18 -5.63
C GLY A 114 6.50 24.29 -5.80
N GLY A 115 5.76 23.23 -5.46
CA GLY A 115 4.31 23.11 -5.60
C GLY A 115 3.82 22.66 -6.97
N TYR A 116 4.70 22.51 -7.97
CA TYR A 116 4.28 22.16 -9.32
C TYR A 116 3.78 20.72 -9.45
N HIS A 117 4.20 19.84 -8.55
CA HIS A 117 3.94 18.41 -8.60
C HIS A 117 3.38 17.87 -7.26
N PRO A 118 2.19 18.31 -6.81
CA PRO A 118 1.62 17.84 -5.54
C PRO A 118 1.33 16.33 -5.56
N GLN A 119 1.11 15.73 -6.73
CA GLN A 119 0.93 14.29 -6.90
C GLN A 119 2.11 13.44 -6.39
N ASN A 120 3.29 14.03 -6.16
CA ASN A 120 4.44 13.33 -5.57
C ASN A 120 4.17 12.84 -4.14
N VAL A 121 3.23 13.46 -3.43
CA VAL A 121 2.84 13.09 -2.05
C VAL A 121 1.39 12.60 -1.97
N LEU A 122 0.86 12.05 -3.06
CA LEU A 122 -0.55 11.62 -3.13
C LEU A 122 -0.91 10.66 -1.99
N ARG A 123 -2.03 10.94 -1.31
CA ARG A 123 -2.72 10.00 -0.44
C ARG A 123 -4.22 10.06 -0.69
N LEU A 124 -4.76 8.91 -1.09
CA LEU A 124 -6.19 8.71 -1.32
C LEU A 124 -6.68 7.67 -0.33
N ILE A 125 -7.70 8.03 0.45
CA ILE A 125 -8.20 7.22 1.56
C ILE A 125 -9.67 6.92 1.32
N THR A 126 -10.10 5.70 1.61
CA THR A 126 -11.51 5.31 1.60
C THR A 126 -12.20 5.85 2.85
N LYS A 127 -13.41 6.38 2.71
CA LYS A 127 -14.20 6.83 3.87
C LYS A 127 -14.79 5.67 4.68
N ALA A 128 -14.91 4.49 4.07
CA ALA A 128 -15.37 3.28 4.72
C ALA A 128 -14.22 2.53 5.40
N SER A 129 -14.55 1.90 6.53
CA SER A 129 -13.65 1.00 7.27
C SER A 129 -14.02 -0.45 6.99
N TRP A 130 -13.02 -1.28 6.68
CA TRP A 130 -13.20 -2.70 6.41
C TRP A 130 -12.28 -3.53 7.31
N GLN A 131 -12.71 -4.76 7.61
CA GLN A 131 -11.93 -5.69 8.44
C GLN A 131 -11.36 -6.84 7.62
N ASN A 132 -12.23 -7.56 6.89
CA ASN A 132 -11.84 -8.61 5.95
C ASN A 132 -12.19 -8.12 4.56
N TYR A 133 -11.21 -8.01 3.68
CA TYR A 133 -11.42 -7.50 2.34
C TYR A 133 -10.33 -7.95 1.38
N GLU A 134 -10.67 -7.87 0.10
CA GLU A 134 -9.74 -7.94 -0.99
C GLU A 134 -9.81 -6.60 -1.72
N GLN A 135 -8.65 -6.08 -2.11
CA GLN A 135 -8.55 -4.89 -2.92
C GLN A 135 -7.66 -5.16 -4.12
N GLU A 136 -8.05 -4.58 -5.24
CA GLU A 136 -7.30 -4.65 -6.48
C GLU A 136 -7.23 -3.25 -7.08
N ALA A 137 -6.05 -2.87 -7.56
CA ALA A 137 -5.87 -1.66 -8.34
C ALA A 137 -4.97 -1.94 -9.52
N TYR A 138 -5.37 -1.39 -10.67
CA TYR A 138 -4.54 -1.32 -11.84
C TYR A 138 -3.98 0.09 -11.95
N ILE A 139 -2.66 0.19 -12.05
CA ILE A 139 -1.97 1.46 -12.21
C ILE A 139 -1.21 1.49 -13.52
N MET A 140 -1.15 2.67 -14.13
CA MET A 140 -0.28 2.95 -15.26
C MET A 140 0.53 4.19 -14.96
N ILE A 141 1.84 4.08 -15.11
CA ILE A 141 2.76 5.21 -14.96
C ILE A 141 3.05 5.77 -16.35
N ASN A 142 2.60 6.99 -16.63
CA ASN A 142 2.90 7.64 -17.90
C ASN A 142 4.33 8.19 -17.94
N ARG A 143 4.75 8.83 -16.85
CA ARG A 143 6.07 9.46 -16.75
C ARG A 143 6.55 9.53 -15.31
N TYR A 144 7.86 9.40 -15.12
CA TYR A 144 8.53 9.75 -13.87
C TYR A 144 8.92 11.22 -13.89
N ASN A 145 8.48 11.97 -12.88
CA ASN A 145 8.99 13.31 -12.62
C ASN A 145 10.01 13.21 -11.49
N THR A 146 11.26 13.58 -11.79
CA THR A 146 12.35 13.60 -10.81
C THR A 146 12.36 14.92 -10.07
N SER A 147 12.40 14.89 -8.73
CA SER A 147 12.60 16.07 -7.88
C SER A 147 13.84 15.92 -7.01
N ASN A 148 14.44 17.02 -6.55
CA ASN A 148 15.61 16.99 -5.67
C ASN A 148 15.29 16.55 -4.23
N SER A 149 14.02 16.24 -3.92
CA SER A 149 13.61 15.82 -2.57
C SER A 149 14.40 14.60 -2.09
N PRO A 150 14.98 14.63 -0.88
CA PRO A 150 15.60 13.45 -0.29
C PRO A 150 14.60 12.30 -0.08
N ASN A 151 13.30 12.60 0.00
CA ASN A 151 12.23 11.62 0.15
C ASN A 151 11.90 10.86 -1.14
N ARG A 152 12.47 11.26 -2.29
CA ARG A 152 12.47 10.49 -3.56
C ARG A 152 13.47 9.32 -3.48
N ALA A 153 13.09 8.22 -2.88
CA ALA A 153 13.95 7.09 -2.58
C ALA A 153 13.39 5.75 -3.09
N ALA A 154 14.23 4.72 -3.02
CA ALA A 154 13.92 3.34 -3.42
C ALA A 154 12.64 2.78 -2.79
N HIS A 155 12.22 3.33 -1.64
CA HIS A 155 11.06 2.86 -0.90
C HIS A 155 9.73 3.53 -1.29
N ASN A 156 9.72 4.52 -2.19
CA ASN A 156 8.47 5.05 -2.75
C ASN A 156 7.85 4.05 -3.73
N GLY A 157 6.59 4.28 -4.11
CA GLY A 157 5.90 3.49 -5.12
C GLY A 157 4.39 3.61 -4.99
N PHE A 158 3.69 2.60 -5.48
CA PHE A 158 2.26 2.45 -5.27
C PHE A 158 2.02 1.48 -4.13
N LEU A 159 1.41 2.00 -3.07
CA LEU A 159 1.17 1.26 -1.83
C LEU A 159 -0.28 1.50 -1.44
N PHE A 160 -0.99 0.42 -1.15
CA PHE A 160 -2.21 0.50 -0.40
C PHE A 160 -1.92 0.80 1.08
N LEU A 161 -2.85 1.51 1.72
CA LEU A 161 -2.81 1.82 3.14
C LEU A 161 -3.84 0.94 3.86
N GLU A 162 -3.37 -0.07 4.58
CA GLU A 162 -4.25 -1.02 5.27
C GLU A 162 -4.37 -0.68 6.75
N ARG A 163 -5.53 -1.00 7.33
CA ARG A 163 -5.85 -0.74 8.73
C ARG A 163 -5.45 0.68 9.14
N TYR A 164 -5.72 1.65 8.25
CA TYR A 164 -5.35 3.04 8.45
C TYR A 164 -6.10 3.60 9.67
N GLN A 165 -5.37 3.88 10.74
CA GLN A 165 -5.91 4.61 11.89
C GLN A 165 -5.54 6.09 11.77
N ASP A 166 -4.27 6.34 11.47
CA ASP A 166 -3.69 7.66 11.27
C ASP A 166 -2.39 7.53 10.45
N SER A 167 -1.68 8.64 10.25
CA SER A 167 -0.42 8.66 9.48
C SER A 167 0.74 7.90 10.14
N ASP A 168 0.64 7.54 11.41
CA ASP A 168 1.66 6.89 12.23
C ASP A 168 1.35 5.43 12.59
N ASN A 169 0.11 4.99 12.38
CA ASN A 169 -0.39 3.65 12.70
C ASN A 169 -1.17 3.09 11.51
N LEU A 170 -0.47 2.31 10.69
CA LEU A 170 -1.02 1.70 9.47
C LEU A 170 -0.12 0.59 8.93
N TYR A 171 -0.62 -0.16 7.96
CA TYR A 171 0.17 -1.08 7.15
C TYR A 171 0.28 -0.54 5.73
N TYR A 172 1.37 -0.91 5.06
CA TYR A 172 1.59 -0.62 3.65
C TYR A 172 1.81 -1.93 2.92
N ALA A 173 1.09 -2.13 1.81
CA ALA A 173 1.30 -3.25 0.90
C ALA A 173 1.32 -2.75 -0.54
N GLY A 174 2.29 -3.17 -1.34
CA GLY A 174 2.32 -2.80 -2.75
C GLY A 174 3.70 -2.91 -3.38
N ILE A 175 3.93 -2.14 -4.44
CA ILE A 175 5.13 -2.20 -5.27
C ILE A 175 5.93 -0.91 -5.18
N ARG A 176 7.25 -1.05 -5.07
CA ARG A 176 8.18 0.06 -4.93
C ARG A 176 8.89 0.37 -6.24
N VAL A 177 9.38 1.60 -6.35
CA VAL A 177 10.16 2.06 -7.50
C VAL A 177 11.45 1.28 -7.69
N ASP A 178 11.98 0.63 -6.66
CA ASP A 178 13.13 -0.25 -6.79
C ASP A 178 12.79 -1.69 -7.22
N GLY A 179 11.58 -1.91 -7.71
CA GLY A 179 11.15 -3.19 -8.28
C GLY A 179 10.72 -4.24 -7.27
N ASN A 180 10.75 -3.94 -5.97
CA ASN A 180 10.32 -4.86 -4.93
C ASN A 180 8.83 -4.69 -4.61
N ALA A 181 8.11 -5.80 -4.46
CA ALA A 181 6.85 -5.86 -3.70
C ALA A 181 7.18 -5.90 -2.20
N VAL A 182 6.40 -5.19 -1.38
CA VAL A 182 6.69 -5.04 0.05
C VAL A 182 5.43 -5.09 0.89
N ILE A 183 5.58 -5.59 2.11
CA ILE A 183 4.62 -5.45 3.19
C ILE A 183 5.37 -4.77 4.35
N LYS A 184 4.84 -3.66 4.84
CA LYS A 184 5.37 -2.93 5.99
C LYS A 184 4.27 -2.64 6.99
N LYS A 185 4.64 -2.48 8.25
CA LYS A 185 3.79 -1.84 9.27
C LYS A 185 4.47 -0.58 9.77
N LYS A 186 3.68 0.43 10.09
CA LYS A 186 4.10 1.64 10.79
C LYS A 186 3.35 1.68 12.11
N VAL A 187 4.09 1.81 13.21
CA VAL A 187 3.53 1.89 14.56
C VAL A 187 4.20 3.04 15.28
N LYS A 188 3.42 4.00 15.76
CA LYS A 188 3.92 5.21 16.44
C LYS A 188 5.07 5.88 15.68
N GLY A 189 4.91 6.07 14.37
CA GLY A 189 5.93 6.72 13.54
C GLY A 189 7.00 5.78 12.98
N THR A 190 7.18 4.59 13.57
CA THR A 190 8.30 3.69 13.25
C THR A 190 7.90 2.62 12.23
N TYR A 191 8.70 2.48 11.18
CA TYR A 191 8.47 1.50 10.12
C TYR A 191 9.15 0.16 10.41
N TYR A 192 8.45 -0.94 10.10
CA TYR A 192 8.96 -2.30 10.15
C TYR A 192 8.60 -3.02 8.85
N THR A 193 9.58 -3.60 8.17
CA THR A 193 9.34 -4.45 7.00
C THR A 193 8.94 -5.84 7.47
N LEU A 194 7.79 -6.31 7.01
CA LEU A 194 7.27 -7.65 7.30
C LEU A 194 7.62 -8.66 6.20
N GLY A 195 7.68 -8.18 4.96
CA GLY A 195 8.07 -8.99 3.80
C GLY A 195 8.54 -8.12 2.65
N ILE A 196 9.48 -8.64 1.87
CA ILE A 196 9.99 -8.01 0.65
C ILE A 196 10.28 -9.09 -0.39
N PHE A 197 9.81 -8.87 -1.61
CA PHE A 197 9.92 -9.83 -2.71
C PHE A 197 10.29 -9.11 -4.01
N PRO A 198 11.26 -9.60 -4.79
CA PRO A 198 11.56 -9.00 -6.09
C PRO A 198 10.38 -9.23 -7.04
N ALA A 199 9.84 -8.16 -7.62
CA ALA A 199 8.72 -8.20 -8.56
C ALA A 199 9.12 -7.77 -9.98
N PHE A 200 10.02 -6.80 -10.08
CA PHE A 200 10.58 -6.32 -11.34
C PHE A 200 12.11 -6.39 -11.31
N PRO A 201 12.75 -6.95 -12.34
CA PRO A 201 14.20 -7.10 -12.39
C PRO A 201 14.89 -5.75 -12.64
N GLY A 202 16.15 -5.65 -12.23
CA GLY A 202 17.02 -4.51 -12.51
C GLY A 202 17.77 -4.03 -11.27
N ALA A 203 18.60 -3.00 -11.46
CA ALA A 203 19.29 -2.31 -10.38
C ALA A 203 18.76 -0.89 -10.28
N TYR A 204 18.11 -0.58 -9.16
CA TYR A 204 17.64 0.77 -8.87
C TYR A 204 18.83 1.73 -8.73
N ASN A 205 18.74 2.88 -9.38
CA ASN A 205 19.64 4.00 -9.14
C ASN A 205 18.83 5.28 -9.20
N ARG A 206 18.87 6.06 -8.12
CA ARG A 206 18.05 7.27 -7.98
C ARG A 206 18.21 8.26 -9.14
N GLU A 207 19.38 8.33 -9.78
CA GLU A 207 19.67 9.30 -10.83
C GLU A 207 19.59 8.70 -12.24
N THR A 208 20.13 7.49 -12.45
CA THR A 208 20.17 6.88 -13.79
C THR A 208 19.00 5.93 -14.08
N THR A 209 18.43 5.31 -13.05
CA THR A 209 17.32 4.35 -13.16
C THR A 209 16.33 4.57 -12.01
N PRO A 210 15.62 5.72 -12.00
CA PRO A 210 14.87 6.19 -10.83
C PRO A 210 13.63 5.36 -10.50
N SER A 211 13.24 4.45 -11.39
CA SER A 211 12.20 3.46 -11.15
C SER A 211 12.39 2.25 -12.08
N LEU A 212 12.26 1.05 -11.52
CA LEU A 212 12.18 -0.23 -12.22
C LEU A 212 10.75 -0.61 -12.60
N LEU A 213 9.75 0.17 -12.16
CA LEU A 213 8.37 -0.05 -12.56
C LEU A 213 8.22 0.25 -14.07
N PRO A 214 7.36 -0.47 -14.80
CA PRO A 214 7.17 -0.22 -16.23
C PRO A 214 6.35 1.06 -16.46
N THR A 215 6.74 1.87 -17.44
CA THR A 215 5.91 2.97 -17.94
C THR A 215 5.00 2.50 -19.07
N HIS A 216 3.86 3.18 -19.25
CA HIS A 216 2.87 2.90 -20.30
C HIS A 216 2.34 1.46 -20.32
N LYS A 217 2.46 0.75 -19.20
CA LYS A 217 1.87 -0.58 -18.99
C LYS A 217 0.99 -0.55 -17.76
N TRP A 218 -0.14 -1.23 -17.85
CA TRP A 218 -0.97 -1.50 -16.68
C TRP A 218 -0.30 -2.55 -15.81
N VAL A 219 -0.16 -2.25 -14.53
CA VAL A 219 0.29 -3.19 -13.50
C VAL A 219 -0.85 -3.35 -12.51
N GLY A 220 -1.32 -4.60 -12.35
CA GLY A 220 -2.28 -4.96 -11.32
C GLY A 220 -1.57 -5.25 -10.00
N VAL A 221 -2.10 -4.70 -8.92
CA VAL A 221 -1.71 -5.05 -7.54
C VAL A 221 -2.98 -5.55 -6.86
N ASN A 222 -2.91 -6.78 -6.37
CA ASN A 222 -3.97 -7.41 -5.59
C ASN A 222 -3.47 -7.61 -4.16
N TRP A 223 -4.33 -7.33 -3.19
CA TRP A 223 -4.09 -7.54 -1.78
C TRP A 223 -5.34 -8.13 -1.13
N SER A 224 -5.15 -9.22 -0.39
CA SER A 224 -6.20 -9.83 0.40
C SER A 224 -5.81 -9.81 1.87
N GLU A 225 -6.72 -9.34 2.72
CA GLU A 225 -6.59 -9.41 4.16
C GLU A 225 -7.71 -10.29 4.74
N LYS A 226 -7.31 -11.28 5.54
CA LYS A 226 -8.23 -12.11 6.31
C LYS A 226 -7.79 -12.13 7.76
N HIS A 227 -8.71 -11.82 8.65
CA HIS A 227 -8.54 -12.02 10.07
C HIS A 227 -8.88 -13.48 10.40
N ASP A 228 -7.87 -14.27 10.75
CA ASP A 228 -8.10 -15.60 11.29
C ASP A 228 -8.52 -15.47 12.77
N TYR A 229 -9.81 -15.69 13.04
CA TYR A 229 -10.27 -15.97 14.38
C TYR A 229 -9.85 -17.39 14.75
N TRP A 230 -8.68 -17.55 15.37
CA TRP A 230 -8.45 -18.71 16.21
C TRP A 230 -9.32 -18.54 17.46
N GLN A 231 -10.53 -19.11 17.43
CA GLN A 231 -11.27 -19.40 18.65
C GLN A 231 -10.34 -20.27 19.53
N ARG A 232 -9.92 -19.70 20.66
CA ARG A 232 -9.18 -20.42 21.70
C ARG A 232 -10.12 -21.27 22.51
#